data_AF-A0A6C2TY90-F1
#
_entry.id   AF-A0A6C2TY90-F1
#
_cell.length_a   1.000
_cell.length_b   1.000
_cell.length_c   1.000
_cell.angle_alpha   90.00
_cell.angle_beta   90.00
_cell.angle_gamma   90.00
#
_symmetry.space_group_name_H-M   'P 1'
#
loop_
_entity.id
_entity.type
_entity.pdbx_description
1 polymer ?
#
loop_
_entity_poly.entity_id
_entity_poly.type
_entity_poly.pdbx_seq_one_letter_code
_entity_poly.pdbx_strand_id
1 'polypeptide(L)'
;MKPECPAHGRARSINEGKTMKKTIAGLLAAALPALSFGADLYLDYNGSTPGFGVNNSGGALTVDPTAVTWNTDSTGGGGGIISAVSSGDVLHFGLEGTGGILFNWQNYGSVSVGGIRTYQTSGSTASINRMQKPGGGQLQLNLSSGAVINTEKANSFYWDFATSGDFTKTGSQWLILADGGNKINGTATLSQGNLIVRGLGTLGTSSNVRMEGGQLRFDDNIDDAAGEQYINMGTLGGSGTIIRDGNANGLNSLTINNMGADMGNGNATDSINFGWGIAAAFVSGASTSMDISKNGAQIEQDQFTVDWESRALTLGGDLTVSLTAGSDALMVGDTFDLFSNTLLGSFDSISMPQLHSGLSWDTSDLAAGGTGTITVIPEPATIGLIGAFGSGLLFIRRRFMI
;
A
#
# COMPACT_ATOMS: atom_id res chain seq x y z
N MET A 1 73.12 -18.19 -35.25
CA MET A 1 73.92 -18.81 -34.19
C MET A 1 73.30 -18.45 -32.86
N LYS A 2 72.63 -19.40 -32.20
CA LYS A 2 72.04 -19.30 -30.87
C LYS A 2 72.96 -20.04 -29.88
N PRO A 3 73.16 -19.50 -28.67
CA PRO A 3 73.45 -20.31 -27.48
C PRO A 3 72.34 -20.05 -26.43
N GLU A 4 71.55 -21.06 -26.09
CA GLU A 4 71.75 -22.01 -24.99
C GLU A 4 71.39 -21.44 -23.61
N CYS A 5 70.34 -22.02 -23.04
CA CYS A 5 69.75 -21.76 -21.74
C CYS A 5 69.97 -23.01 -20.86
N PRO A 6 70.52 -22.92 -19.63
CA PRO A 6 70.61 -24.07 -18.76
C PRO A 6 69.66 -24.02 -17.54
N ALA A 7 68.87 -25.09 -17.45
CA ALA A 7 68.68 -25.98 -16.31
C ALA A 7 68.03 -25.50 -14.98
N HIS A 8 66.78 -25.96 -14.83
CA HIS A 8 66.13 -26.58 -13.67
C HIS A 8 66.90 -26.70 -12.33
N GLY A 9 66.38 -25.99 -11.32
CA GLY A 9 66.65 -26.19 -9.89
C GLY A 9 65.47 -26.87 -9.17
N ARG A 10 65.81 -27.83 -8.32
CA ARG A 10 64.96 -28.79 -7.59
C ARG A 10 63.93 -28.15 -6.63
N ALA A 11 62.69 -28.66 -6.64
CA ALA A 11 61.70 -28.40 -5.60
C ALA A 11 62.09 -29.12 -4.29
N ARG A 12 62.21 -28.36 -3.20
CA ARG A 12 62.42 -28.85 -1.82
C ARG A 12 61.04 -28.90 -1.14
N SER A 13 60.58 -30.10 -0.81
CA SER A 13 59.38 -30.31 0.02
C SER A 13 59.68 -29.87 1.46
N ILE A 14 59.07 -28.77 1.90
CA ILE A 14 59.07 -28.35 3.30
C ILE A 14 57.87 -29.03 3.98
N ASN A 15 58.20 -29.94 4.90
CA ASN A 15 57.27 -30.60 5.81
C ASN A 15 57.31 -29.80 7.12
N GLU A 16 56.37 -28.87 7.32
CA GLU A 16 56.21 -28.17 8.60
C GLU A 16 54.72 -28.02 8.96
N GLY A 17 54.40 -28.30 10.23
CA GLY A 17 53.21 -27.71 10.86
C GLY A 17 52.00 -28.62 11.08
N LYS A 18 52.17 -29.83 11.60
CA LYS A 18 51.09 -30.46 12.40
C LYS A 18 50.97 -29.72 13.74
N THR A 19 49.73 -29.56 14.20
CA THR A 19 49.30 -29.27 15.58
C THR A 19 49.00 -27.82 15.97
N MET A 20 47.92 -27.23 15.43
CA MET A 20 47.06 -26.27 16.16
C MET A 20 45.77 -25.96 15.36
N LYS A 21 44.80 -26.89 15.31
CA LYS A 21 43.49 -26.65 14.66
C LYS A 21 42.28 -27.30 15.34
N LYS A 22 42.36 -27.74 16.60
CA LYS A 22 41.26 -28.46 17.26
C LYS A 22 40.63 -27.82 18.49
N THR A 23 40.91 -26.55 18.79
CA THR A 23 40.36 -25.91 20.01
C THR A 23 39.79 -24.51 19.78
N ILE A 24 39.11 -24.27 18.65
CA ILE A 24 38.30 -23.05 18.43
C ILE A 24 36.87 -23.37 17.95
N ALA A 25 36.55 -24.63 17.60
CA ALA A 25 35.20 -25.00 17.15
C ALA A 25 34.20 -25.25 18.30
N GLY A 26 34.66 -25.32 19.56
CA GLY A 26 33.80 -25.67 20.70
C GLY A 26 33.19 -24.49 21.46
N LEU A 27 33.63 -23.24 21.22
CA LEU A 27 33.21 -22.09 22.02
C LEU A 27 32.22 -21.15 21.31
N LEU A 28 31.89 -21.41 20.03
CA LEU A 28 30.96 -20.58 19.24
C LEU A 28 29.57 -21.22 19.05
N ALA A 29 29.30 -22.35 19.70
CA ALA A 29 28.05 -23.10 19.56
C ALA A 29 27.06 -22.90 20.72
N ALA A 30 27.37 -22.04 21.69
CA ALA A 30 26.52 -21.78 22.84
C ALA A 30 26.22 -20.27 22.95
N ALA A 31 25.36 -19.77 22.04
CA ALA A 31 24.58 -18.52 22.17
C ALA A 31 24.03 -17.98 20.82
N LEU A 32 24.17 -18.70 19.70
CA LEU A 32 23.42 -18.29 18.50
C LEU A 32 21.98 -18.77 18.68
N PRO A 33 20.98 -17.87 18.78
CA PRO A 33 19.59 -18.29 18.72
C PRO A 33 19.41 -19.10 17.44
N ALA A 34 18.68 -20.23 17.54
CA ALA A 34 18.36 -21.02 16.36
C ALA A 34 17.72 -20.10 15.32
N LEU A 35 18.45 -19.81 14.24
CA LEU A 35 17.91 -19.11 13.09
C LEU A 35 16.95 -20.10 12.43
N SER A 36 15.65 -19.96 12.71
CA SER A 36 14.63 -20.66 11.95
C SER A 36 14.62 -20.05 10.55
N PHE A 37 15.23 -20.75 9.60
CA PHE A 37 15.01 -20.45 8.19
C PHE A 37 13.56 -20.85 7.88
N GLY A 38 12.75 -19.92 7.40
CA GLY A 38 11.40 -20.23 6.93
C GLY A 38 11.49 -21.30 5.85
N ALA A 39 10.65 -22.33 5.95
CA ALA A 39 10.54 -23.37 4.94
C ALA A 39 9.40 -22.96 4.00
N ASP A 40 9.73 -22.62 2.75
CA ASP A 40 8.73 -22.34 1.73
C ASP A 40 7.88 -23.59 1.45
N LEU A 41 6.56 -23.42 1.34
CA LEU A 41 5.66 -24.50 0.91
C LEU A 41 5.33 -24.33 -0.57
N TYR A 42 5.81 -25.27 -1.40
CA TYR A 42 5.54 -25.29 -2.85
C TYR A 42 4.39 -26.24 -3.20
N LEU A 43 3.35 -25.68 -3.80
CA LEU A 43 2.28 -26.43 -4.47
C LEU A 43 2.38 -26.21 -5.97
N ASP A 44 2.95 -27.21 -6.64
CA ASP A 44 3.09 -27.21 -8.09
C ASP A 44 2.32 -28.39 -8.70
N TYR A 45 1.51 -28.09 -9.71
CA TYR A 45 0.60 -28.99 -10.39
C TYR A 45 1.29 -29.89 -11.45
N ASN A 46 2.62 -30.03 -11.50
CA ASN A 46 3.27 -30.91 -12.47
C ASN A 46 4.16 -32.01 -11.88
N GLY A 47 3.89 -33.26 -12.30
CA GLY A 47 4.87 -34.34 -12.19
C GLY A 47 5.91 -34.16 -13.30
N SER A 48 7.16 -33.84 -13.01
CA SER A 48 8.09 -34.77 -12.39
C SER A 48 9.22 -34.07 -11.59
N THR A 49 8.95 -33.80 -10.30
CA THR A 49 9.85 -33.34 -9.19
C THR A 49 10.07 -31.82 -9.01
N PRO A 50 10.18 -31.30 -7.77
CA PRO A 50 9.39 -31.52 -6.56
C PRO A 50 8.19 -30.54 -6.48
N GLY A 51 7.01 -31.12 -6.33
CA GLY A 51 5.70 -30.48 -6.26
C GLY A 51 4.62 -31.51 -6.57
N PHE A 52 3.48 -31.45 -5.90
CA PHE A 52 2.43 -32.47 -6.05
C PHE A 52 1.61 -32.20 -7.32
N GLY A 53 1.89 -32.94 -8.40
CA GLY A 53 1.08 -32.89 -9.62
C GLY A 53 -0.34 -33.42 -9.38
N VAL A 54 -1.34 -32.54 -9.40
CA VAL A 54 -2.72 -32.92 -9.11
C VAL A 54 -3.53 -33.14 -10.38
N ASN A 55 -3.27 -34.16 -11.19
CA ASN A 55 -3.98 -34.29 -12.48
C ASN A 55 -5.53 -34.29 -12.34
N ASN A 56 -6.17 -33.17 -12.70
CA ASN A 56 -7.62 -32.98 -12.72
C ASN A 56 -8.06 -32.64 -14.15
N SER A 57 -8.62 -33.63 -14.83
CA SER A 57 -9.27 -33.47 -16.12
C SER A 57 -10.67 -32.86 -15.96
N GLY A 58 -10.72 -31.57 -15.62
CA GLY A 58 -11.90 -30.72 -15.89
C GLY A 58 -12.76 -30.26 -14.69
N GLY A 59 -12.34 -30.48 -13.44
CA GLY A 59 -13.02 -29.93 -12.26
C GLY A 59 -12.17 -28.94 -11.45
N ALA A 60 -12.78 -28.17 -10.54
CA ALA A 60 -12.02 -27.45 -9.52
C ALA A 60 -11.38 -28.47 -8.57
N LEU A 61 -10.05 -28.45 -8.44
CA LEU A 61 -9.36 -29.24 -7.44
C LEU A 61 -9.75 -28.73 -6.05
N THR A 62 -10.31 -29.59 -5.20
CA THR A 62 -10.46 -29.30 -3.77
C THR A 62 -9.34 -30.00 -3.02
N VAL A 63 -8.44 -29.23 -2.40
CA VAL A 63 -7.42 -29.77 -1.49
C VAL A 63 -7.97 -29.68 -0.07
N ASP A 64 -8.14 -30.83 0.60
CA ASP A 64 -8.40 -30.88 2.05
C ASP A 64 -7.07 -31.06 2.80
N PRO A 65 -6.58 -30.02 3.50
CA PRO A 65 -5.29 -30.09 4.17
C PRO A 65 -5.29 -30.92 5.45
N THR A 66 -6.44 -31.42 5.92
CA THR A 66 -6.54 -32.25 7.13
C THR A 66 -6.16 -33.71 6.88
N ALA A 67 -6.20 -34.17 5.61
CA ALA A 67 -5.98 -35.56 5.23
C ALA A 67 -4.62 -35.83 4.56
N VAL A 68 -3.82 -34.78 4.31
CA VAL A 68 -2.58 -34.88 3.54
C VAL A 68 -1.39 -34.46 4.41
N THR A 69 -0.35 -35.28 4.40
CA THR A 69 0.93 -35.04 5.06
C THR A 69 1.82 -34.25 4.07
N TRP A 70 2.13 -32.99 4.36
CA TRP A 70 2.73 -32.02 3.43
C TRP A 70 4.25 -32.01 3.55
N ASN A 71 4.96 -32.33 2.47
CA ASN A 71 6.42 -32.27 2.45
C ASN A 71 6.88 -30.80 2.34
N THR A 72 7.42 -30.25 3.41
CA THR A 72 7.95 -28.88 3.51
C THR A 72 9.45 -28.80 3.17
N ASP A 73 10.02 -29.87 2.63
CA ASP A 73 11.46 -30.03 2.43
C ASP A 73 11.79 -30.31 0.95
N SER A 74 12.65 -29.46 0.36
CA SER A 74 13.20 -29.64 -0.99
C SER A 74 14.08 -30.90 -1.15
N THR A 75 14.43 -31.57 -0.04
CA THR A 75 15.26 -32.77 0.07
C THR A 75 14.49 -34.06 0.43
N GLY A 76 13.16 -34.03 0.52
CA GLY A 76 12.34 -35.25 0.57
C GLY A 76 12.09 -35.86 1.96
N GLY A 77 12.26 -35.10 3.05
CA GLY A 77 11.91 -35.49 4.41
C GLY A 77 10.40 -35.49 4.68
N GLY A 78 9.94 -36.45 5.49
CA GLY A 78 8.52 -36.75 5.73
C GLY A 78 7.67 -35.54 6.13
N GLY A 79 6.51 -35.42 5.48
CA GLY A 79 5.65 -34.26 5.58
C GLY A 79 5.00 -34.02 6.95
N GLY A 80 4.61 -32.77 7.19
CA GLY A 80 3.85 -32.31 8.35
C GLY A 80 2.44 -31.84 7.97
N ILE A 81 1.59 -31.62 8.96
CA ILE A 81 0.29 -30.96 8.80
C ILE A 81 0.54 -29.44 8.61
N ILE A 82 -0.31 -28.70 7.89
CA ILE A 82 -0.23 -27.21 7.75
C ILE A 82 -0.13 -26.46 9.10
N SER A 83 -0.39 -27.12 10.24
CA SER A 83 -0.08 -26.60 11.56
C SER A 83 1.40 -26.26 11.81
N ALA A 84 2.30 -26.63 10.89
CA ALA A 84 3.73 -26.31 10.96
C ALA A 84 4.13 -25.03 10.21
N VAL A 85 3.20 -24.33 9.53
CA VAL A 85 3.52 -23.07 8.84
C VAL A 85 3.82 -21.99 9.87
N SER A 86 5.01 -21.40 9.75
CA SER A 86 5.53 -20.36 10.61
C SER A 86 5.38 -18.97 9.98
N SER A 87 5.53 -17.93 10.79
CA SER A 87 5.50 -16.53 10.34
C SER A 87 6.58 -16.19 9.31
N GLY A 88 7.60 -17.03 9.11
CA GLY A 88 8.63 -16.81 8.10
C GLY A 88 8.36 -17.48 6.75
N ASP A 89 7.34 -18.32 6.67
CA ASP A 89 7.14 -19.19 5.51
C ASP A 89 6.31 -18.50 4.42
N VAL A 90 6.71 -18.64 3.16
CA VAL A 90 5.93 -18.18 2.01
C VAL A 90 5.16 -19.35 1.41
N LEU A 91 3.88 -19.14 1.12
CA LEU A 91 3.06 -20.12 0.41
C LEU A 91 3.15 -19.88 -1.10
N HIS A 92 3.62 -20.87 -1.85
CA HIS A 92 3.78 -20.80 -3.30
C HIS A 92 2.70 -21.61 -4.02
N PHE A 93 2.01 -20.97 -4.96
CA PHE A 93 0.95 -21.56 -5.77
C PHE A 93 1.30 -21.44 -7.26
N GLY A 94 1.73 -22.55 -7.85
CA GLY A 94 2.03 -22.66 -9.28
C GLY A 94 0.86 -23.19 -10.08
N LEU A 95 0.56 -22.56 -11.22
CA LEU A 95 -0.46 -23.00 -12.17
C LEU A 95 0.16 -23.38 -13.54
N GLU A 96 -0.07 -24.62 -13.96
CA GLU A 96 0.21 -25.09 -15.31
C GLU A 96 -1.07 -25.60 -16.00
N GLY A 97 -1.23 -25.33 -17.30
CA GLY A 97 -2.35 -25.84 -18.11
C GLY A 97 -3.59 -24.94 -18.17
N THR A 98 -4.76 -25.56 -18.36
CA THR A 98 -6.07 -24.90 -18.50
C THR A 98 -6.94 -25.21 -17.28
N GLY A 99 -7.08 -24.28 -16.34
CA GLY A 99 -7.89 -24.48 -15.13
C GLY A 99 -7.54 -23.49 -14.02
N GLY A 100 -8.34 -23.45 -12.95
CA GLY A 100 -8.01 -22.69 -11.74
C GLY A 100 -7.78 -23.62 -10.56
N ILE A 101 -6.96 -23.23 -9.59
CA ILE A 101 -6.89 -23.94 -8.31
C ILE A 101 -7.86 -23.30 -7.32
N LEU A 102 -8.65 -24.14 -6.66
CA LEU A 102 -9.55 -23.75 -5.59
C LEU A 102 -9.02 -24.29 -4.25
N PHE A 103 -8.52 -23.39 -3.42
CA PHE A 103 -8.16 -23.72 -2.04
C PHE A 103 -9.38 -23.50 -1.15
N ASN A 104 -10.00 -24.61 -0.75
CA ASN A 104 -11.08 -24.62 0.23
C ASN A 104 -10.48 -24.79 1.61
N TRP A 105 -10.32 -23.69 2.33
CA TRP A 105 -9.77 -23.74 3.68
C TRP A 105 -10.88 -24.02 4.69
N GLN A 106 -11.13 -25.29 4.98
CA GLN A 106 -12.11 -25.71 5.98
C GLN A 106 -11.43 -25.99 7.33
N ASN A 107 -11.98 -25.49 8.43
CA ASN A 107 -11.69 -25.92 9.82
C ASN A 107 -10.31 -25.56 10.44
N TYR A 108 -9.70 -24.42 10.11
CA TYR A 108 -8.48 -23.99 10.79
C TYR A 108 -8.71 -22.81 11.73
N GLY A 109 -7.93 -22.77 12.81
CA GLY A 109 -7.71 -21.55 13.58
C GLY A 109 -6.84 -20.57 12.77
N SER A 110 -6.50 -19.43 13.38
CA SER A 110 -5.67 -18.42 12.73
C SER A 110 -4.32 -19.02 12.32
N VAL A 111 -3.93 -18.86 11.05
CA VAL A 111 -2.63 -19.31 10.52
C VAL A 111 -1.76 -18.11 10.25
N SER A 112 -0.47 -18.19 10.60
CA SER A 112 0.50 -17.11 10.37
C SER A 112 1.41 -17.45 9.21
N VAL A 113 1.59 -16.55 8.24
CA VAL A 113 2.47 -16.76 7.08
C VAL A 113 3.31 -15.51 6.80
N GLY A 114 4.50 -15.73 6.25
CA GLY A 114 5.43 -14.69 5.77
C GLY A 114 5.11 -14.16 4.38
N GLY A 115 4.18 -14.78 3.65
CA GLY A 115 3.73 -14.25 2.37
C GLY A 115 3.04 -15.31 1.53
N ILE A 116 2.54 -14.86 0.38
CA ILE A 116 1.92 -15.69 -0.64
C ILE A 116 2.46 -15.29 -2.00
N ARG A 117 2.84 -16.27 -2.80
CA ARG A 117 3.25 -16.08 -4.18
C ARG A 117 2.43 -16.96 -5.09
N THR A 118 1.74 -16.36 -6.03
CA THR A 118 1.11 -17.08 -7.14
C THR A 118 1.94 -16.87 -8.39
N TYR A 119 2.24 -17.94 -9.13
CA TYR A 119 2.93 -17.85 -10.40
C TYR A 119 2.29 -18.76 -11.45
N GLN A 120 2.54 -18.41 -12.70
CA GLN A 120 2.13 -19.18 -13.87
C GLN A 120 3.36 -19.54 -14.70
N THR A 121 3.45 -20.78 -15.15
CA THR A 121 4.51 -21.17 -16.07
C THR A 121 4.20 -20.73 -17.50
N SER A 122 5.24 -20.55 -18.30
CA SER A 122 5.11 -20.03 -19.65
C SER A 122 4.21 -20.93 -20.51
N GLY A 123 3.15 -20.36 -21.09
CA GLY A 123 2.19 -21.07 -21.96
C GLY A 123 0.95 -21.62 -21.26
N SER A 124 0.86 -21.51 -19.94
CA SER A 124 -0.37 -21.79 -19.20
C SER A 124 -1.42 -20.71 -19.48
N THR A 125 -2.70 -21.09 -19.50
CA THR A 125 -3.86 -20.18 -19.70
C THR A 125 -4.83 -20.22 -18.51
N ALA A 126 -4.45 -20.91 -17.44
CA ALA A 126 -5.03 -20.74 -16.12
C ALA A 126 -5.15 -19.25 -15.78
N SER A 127 -6.26 -18.82 -15.19
CA SER A 127 -6.51 -17.38 -14.97
C SER A 127 -6.93 -17.03 -13.55
N ILE A 128 -7.28 -18.00 -12.70
CA ILE A 128 -7.84 -17.73 -11.38
C ILE A 128 -7.36 -18.76 -10.36
N ASN A 129 -6.58 -18.29 -9.39
CA ASN A 129 -6.45 -18.95 -8.10
C ASN A 129 -7.54 -18.39 -7.19
N ARG A 130 -8.34 -19.24 -6.55
CA ARG A 130 -9.31 -18.81 -5.54
C ARG A 130 -8.97 -19.45 -4.21
N MET A 131 -8.87 -18.60 -3.20
CA MET A 131 -8.75 -18.93 -1.80
C MET A 131 -10.06 -18.57 -1.11
N GLN A 132 -10.84 -19.58 -0.70
CA GLN A 132 -12.17 -19.38 -0.13
C GLN A 132 -12.44 -20.26 1.10
N LYS A 133 -13.37 -19.80 1.95
CA LYS A 133 -13.93 -20.61 3.04
C LYS A 133 -15.33 -21.07 2.69
N PRO A 134 -15.54 -22.36 2.38
CA PRO A 134 -16.89 -22.89 2.21
C PRO A 134 -17.69 -22.75 3.51
N GLY A 135 -18.86 -22.11 3.45
CA GLY A 135 -19.82 -22.06 4.57
C GLY A 135 -19.77 -20.82 5.47
N GLY A 136 -18.95 -19.81 5.15
CA GLY A 136 -18.89 -18.56 5.90
C GLY A 136 -18.14 -18.64 7.24
N GLY A 137 -17.82 -17.48 7.80
CA GLY A 137 -17.13 -17.31 9.09
C GLY A 137 -15.68 -16.82 8.95
N GLN A 138 -15.19 -16.01 9.89
CA GLN A 138 -13.87 -15.40 9.83
C GLN A 138 -12.76 -16.47 10.04
N LEU A 139 -12.21 -17.03 8.96
CA LEU A 139 -10.85 -17.53 9.01
C LEU A 139 -9.94 -16.31 8.82
N GLN A 140 -9.03 -16.11 9.77
CA GLN A 140 -8.08 -15.02 9.76
C GLN A 140 -6.71 -15.56 9.36
N LEU A 141 -6.17 -15.06 8.26
CA LEU A 141 -4.77 -15.26 7.93
C LEU A 141 -3.96 -14.13 8.56
N ASN A 142 -3.11 -14.47 9.52
CA ASN A 142 -2.19 -13.53 10.11
C ASN A 142 -0.98 -13.41 9.17
N LEU A 143 -0.78 -12.23 8.61
CA LEU A 143 0.38 -11.90 7.81
C LEU A 143 1.46 -11.38 8.77
N SER A 144 2.64 -11.98 8.69
CA SER A 144 3.76 -11.54 9.52
C SER A 144 4.32 -10.20 9.04
N SER A 145 5.16 -9.58 9.85
CA SER A 145 5.81 -8.32 9.47
C SER A 145 6.61 -8.48 8.17
N GLY A 146 6.36 -7.61 7.20
CA GLY A 146 7.00 -7.66 5.89
C GLY A 146 6.41 -8.68 4.93
N ALA A 147 5.22 -9.22 5.22
CA ALA A 147 4.60 -10.21 4.34
C ALA A 147 4.36 -9.66 2.93
N VAL A 148 4.62 -10.48 1.92
CA VAL A 148 4.42 -10.11 0.51
C VAL A 148 3.35 -11.00 -0.11
N ILE A 149 2.34 -10.39 -0.73
CA ILE A 149 1.39 -11.08 -1.62
C ILE A 149 1.78 -10.73 -3.05
N ASN A 150 2.41 -11.66 -3.74
CA ASN A 150 2.88 -11.48 -5.11
C ASN A 150 1.96 -12.22 -6.10
N THR A 151 1.26 -11.46 -6.94
CA THR A 151 0.44 -11.98 -8.03
C THR A 151 1.15 -11.78 -9.37
N GLU A 152 2.08 -12.68 -9.67
CA GLU A 152 2.86 -12.68 -10.91
C GLU A 152 2.07 -13.32 -12.07
N LYS A 153 2.23 -12.74 -13.27
CA LYS A 153 1.81 -13.21 -14.61
C LYS A 153 0.46 -13.96 -14.72
N ALA A 154 -0.48 -13.32 -15.42
CA ALA A 154 -1.73 -13.83 -16.00
C ALA A 154 -2.76 -14.51 -15.08
N ASN A 155 -2.48 -14.67 -13.78
CA ASN A 155 -3.47 -15.11 -12.79
C ASN A 155 -3.91 -13.97 -11.87
N SER A 156 -5.19 -13.66 -11.89
CA SER A 156 -5.81 -12.90 -10.80
C SER A 156 -6.03 -13.81 -9.61
N PHE A 157 -5.83 -13.28 -8.41
CA PHE A 157 -5.95 -14.05 -7.18
C PHE A 157 -7.17 -13.60 -6.39
N TYR A 158 -8.14 -14.49 -6.26
CA TYR A 158 -9.36 -14.28 -5.49
C TYR A 158 -9.14 -14.66 -4.03
N TRP A 159 -9.49 -13.73 -3.16
CA TRP A 159 -9.21 -13.76 -1.74
C TRP A 159 -10.48 -13.49 -0.93
N ASP A 160 -10.92 -14.47 -0.15
CA ASP A 160 -12.12 -14.37 0.70
C ASP A 160 -11.78 -14.46 2.22
N PHE A 161 -10.51 -14.40 2.61
CA PHE A 161 -10.13 -14.48 4.03
C PHE A 161 -9.94 -13.11 4.67
N ALA A 162 -10.25 -13.00 5.97
CA ALA A 162 -9.80 -11.85 6.73
C ALA A 162 -8.28 -11.92 6.90
N THR A 163 -7.56 -10.82 6.71
CA THR A 163 -6.14 -10.73 7.05
C THR A 163 -5.94 -9.91 8.32
N SER A 164 -4.95 -10.30 9.11
CA SER A 164 -4.40 -9.45 10.17
C SER A 164 -2.95 -9.15 9.88
N GLY A 165 -2.53 -7.92 10.15
CA GLY A 165 -1.16 -7.49 9.92
C GLY A 165 -0.99 -6.81 8.56
N ASP A 166 0.21 -6.29 8.38
CA ASP A 166 0.58 -5.53 7.19
C ASP A 166 1.06 -6.45 6.08
N PHE A 167 0.84 -6.07 4.83
CA PHE A 167 1.39 -6.79 3.69
C PHE A 167 1.64 -5.88 2.50
N THR A 168 2.59 -6.28 1.66
CA THR A 168 2.87 -5.63 0.38
C THR A 168 2.34 -6.46 -0.77
N LYS A 169 1.41 -5.90 -1.54
CA LYS A 169 0.96 -6.42 -2.82
C LYS A 169 1.94 -6.06 -3.93
N THR A 170 2.52 -7.07 -4.57
CA THR A 170 3.43 -6.93 -5.71
C THR A 170 2.92 -7.71 -6.93
N GLY A 171 3.59 -7.56 -8.08
CA GLY A 171 3.20 -8.22 -9.33
C GLY A 171 2.09 -7.50 -10.08
N SER A 172 2.04 -7.68 -11.40
CA SER A 172 1.16 -6.91 -12.29
C SER A 172 -0.30 -7.34 -12.30
N GLN A 173 -0.62 -8.51 -11.75
CA GLN A 173 -1.99 -9.02 -11.73
C GLN A 173 -2.79 -8.50 -10.53
N TRP A 174 -4.08 -8.84 -10.52
CA TRP A 174 -5.03 -8.37 -9.53
C TRP A 174 -5.03 -9.28 -8.30
N LEU A 175 -5.04 -8.65 -7.12
CA LEU A 175 -5.50 -9.26 -5.88
C LEU A 175 -6.95 -8.83 -5.68
N ILE A 176 -7.87 -9.77 -5.63
CA ILE A 176 -9.31 -9.51 -5.59
C ILE A 176 -9.84 -9.93 -4.23
N LEU A 177 -10.21 -8.95 -3.41
CA LEU A 177 -10.88 -9.17 -2.13
C LEU A 177 -12.38 -9.34 -2.41
N ALA A 178 -12.85 -10.57 -2.26
CA ALA A 178 -14.23 -10.97 -2.51
C ALA A 178 -14.96 -11.21 -1.18
N ASP A 179 -16.29 -11.10 -1.28
CA ASP A 179 -17.24 -11.39 -0.21
C ASP A 179 -17.14 -10.46 1.02
N GLY A 180 -18.25 -10.33 1.75
CA GLY A 180 -18.41 -9.33 2.81
C GLY A 180 -17.51 -9.55 4.04
N GLY A 181 -17.41 -8.50 4.86
CA GLY A 181 -16.66 -8.48 6.13
C GLY A 181 -15.20 -8.05 5.96
N ASN A 182 -14.62 -7.44 7.00
CA ASN A 182 -13.33 -6.78 6.89
C ASN A 182 -12.21 -7.77 6.53
N LYS A 183 -11.60 -7.57 5.36
CA LYS A 183 -10.54 -8.41 4.82
C LYS A 183 -9.14 -7.89 5.09
N ILE A 184 -8.98 -6.62 5.48
CA ILE A 184 -7.68 -6.02 5.82
C ILE A 184 -7.74 -5.44 7.23
N ASN A 185 -6.99 -6.00 8.16
CA ASN A 185 -6.81 -5.45 9.50
C ASN A 185 -5.32 -5.11 9.72
N GLY A 186 -4.92 -3.94 9.24
CA GLY A 186 -3.52 -3.53 9.06
C GLY A 186 -3.36 -2.69 7.79
N THR A 187 -2.15 -2.65 7.26
CA THR A 187 -1.79 -1.85 6.07
C THR A 187 -1.51 -2.73 4.87
N ALA A 188 -2.25 -2.49 3.79
CA ALA A 188 -1.98 -3.07 2.47
C ALA A 188 -1.18 -2.08 1.62
N THR A 189 0.10 -2.34 1.41
CA THR A 189 0.98 -1.53 0.53
C THR A 189 0.91 -2.07 -0.90
N LEU A 190 0.41 -1.27 -1.84
CA LEU A 190 0.24 -1.62 -3.25
C LEU A 190 1.43 -1.10 -4.05
N SER A 191 2.49 -1.88 -4.17
CA SER A 191 3.66 -1.45 -4.96
C SER A 191 3.48 -1.68 -6.45
N GLN A 192 2.66 -2.67 -6.84
CA GLN A 192 2.35 -2.99 -8.23
C GLN A 192 0.97 -3.63 -8.39
N GLY A 193 0.40 -3.45 -9.59
CA GLY A 193 -0.87 -4.08 -9.97
C GLY A 193 -2.04 -3.49 -9.20
N ASN A 194 -3.14 -4.25 -9.14
CA ASN A 194 -4.39 -3.75 -8.57
C ASN A 194 -4.81 -4.56 -7.34
N LEU A 195 -5.33 -3.87 -6.33
CA LEU A 195 -6.19 -4.44 -5.30
C LEU A 195 -7.64 -4.14 -5.66
N ILE A 196 -8.46 -5.15 -5.90
CA ILE A 196 -9.86 -5.01 -6.27
C ILE A 196 -10.74 -5.38 -5.07
N VAL A 197 -11.67 -4.52 -4.71
CA VAL A 197 -12.66 -4.73 -3.65
C VAL A 197 -14.02 -4.98 -4.29
N ARG A 198 -14.61 -6.16 -4.04
CA ARG A 198 -15.89 -6.54 -4.67
C ARG A 198 -17.12 -6.41 -3.77
N GLY A 199 -16.93 -6.24 -2.47
CA GLY A 199 -18.03 -6.25 -1.49
C GLY A 199 -18.04 -5.05 -0.56
N LEU A 200 -19.23 -4.66 -0.12
CA LEU A 200 -19.37 -3.71 0.98
C LEU A 200 -18.87 -4.34 2.28
N GLY A 201 -18.18 -3.53 3.09
CA GLY A 201 -17.58 -3.98 4.34
C GLY A 201 -16.36 -4.89 4.17
N THR A 202 -15.92 -5.18 2.94
CA THR A 202 -14.63 -5.84 2.65
C THR A 202 -13.45 -5.02 3.20
N LEU A 203 -13.60 -3.70 3.25
CA LEU A 203 -12.73 -2.80 4.02
C LEU A 203 -13.48 -2.28 5.25
N GLY A 204 -12.73 -1.98 6.30
CA GLY A 204 -13.23 -1.31 7.50
C GLY A 204 -12.30 -0.18 7.94
N THR A 205 -12.63 0.47 9.05
CA THR A 205 -11.83 1.58 9.61
C THR A 205 -10.42 1.17 10.07
N SER A 206 -10.14 -0.13 10.16
CA SER A 206 -8.78 -0.65 10.43
C SER A 206 -8.04 -1.12 9.17
N SER A 207 -8.63 -0.94 7.98
CA SER A 207 -8.01 -1.24 6.70
C SER A 207 -7.26 -0.02 6.19
N ASN A 208 -5.95 0.01 6.33
CA ASN A 208 -5.12 1.05 5.71
C ASN A 208 -4.67 0.58 4.33
N VAL A 209 -4.61 1.50 3.37
CA VAL A 209 -4.12 1.21 2.01
C VAL A 209 -3.09 2.26 1.62
N ARG A 210 -1.87 1.82 1.30
CA ARG A 210 -0.79 2.69 0.84
C ARG A 210 -0.47 2.37 -0.61
N MET A 211 -0.57 3.33 -1.53
CA MET A 211 -0.29 3.14 -2.94
C MET A 211 1.15 3.59 -3.25
N GLU A 212 1.97 2.68 -3.76
CA GLU A 212 3.38 2.92 -4.11
C GLU A 212 3.68 2.41 -5.53
N GLY A 213 2.73 2.61 -6.45
CA GLY A 213 2.79 2.15 -7.84
C GLY A 213 1.66 1.20 -8.26
N GLY A 214 0.84 0.73 -7.31
CA GLY A 214 -0.41 0.01 -7.57
C GLY A 214 -1.65 0.91 -7.54
N GLN A 215 -2.81 0.31 -7.83
CA GLN A 215 -4.12 0.97 -7.78
C GLN A 215 -5.08 0.24 -6.83
N LEU A 216 -5.94 1.00 -6.18
CA LEU A 216 -7.11 0.47 -5.49
C LEU A 216 -8.32 0.57 -6.44
N ARG A 217 -9.04 -0.54 -6.63
CA ARG A 217 -10.20 -0.60 -7.51
C ARG A 217 -11.40 -1.13 -6.76
N PHE A 218 -12.57 -0.63 -7.09
CA PHE A 218 -13.85 -1.14 -6.61
C PHE A 218 -14.60 -1.76 -7.78
N ASP A 219 -15.02 -3.02 -7.62
CA ASP A 219 -15.79 -3.76 -8.63
C ASP A 219 -17.09 -3.02 -8.95
N ASP A 220 -17.57 -3.17 -10.18
CA ASP A 220 -18.84 -2.60 -10.61
C ASP A 220 -20.04 -3.18 -9.84
N ASN A 221 -19.93 -4.44 -9.43
CA ASN A 221 -20.96 -5.16 -8.67
C ASN A 221 -20.94 -4.88 -7.17
N ILE A 222 -20.20 -3.88 -6.68
CA ILE A 222 -20.28 -3.48 -5.26
C ILE A 222 -21.66 -2.88 -4.88
N ASP A 223 -22.60 -2.86 -5.84
CA ASP A 223 -23.78 -1.99 -5.94
C ASP A 223 -25.11 -2.74 -6.02
N ASP A 224 -25.26 -3.89 -5.36
CA ASP A 224 -26.52 -4.66 -5.43
C ASP A 224 -27.72 -4.01 -4.68
N ALA A 225 -27.52 -2.85 -4.04
CA ALA A 225 -28.56 -2.12 -3.32
C ALA A 225 -28.80 -0.71 -3.88
N ALA A 226 -30.07 -0.35 -4.07
CA ALA A 226 -30.47 1.01 -4.43
C ALA A 226 -30.11 2.00 -3.32
N GLY A 227 -29.51 3.15 -3.67
CA GLY A 227 -29.11 4.21 -2.75
C GLY A 227 -27.60 4.39 -2.62
N GLU A 228 -27.18 5.49 -1.98
CA GLU A 228 -25.75 5.79 -1.76
C GLU A 228 -25.07 4.66 -0.97
N GLN A 229 -23.91 4.23 -1.46
CA GLN A 229 -23.10 3.22 -0.81
C GLN A 229 -21.91 3.86 -0.12
N TYR A 230 -21.58 3.33 1.05
CA TYR A 230 -20.46 3.80 1.85
C TYR A 230 -19.46 2.66 2.10
N ILE A 231 -18.19 2.94 1.83
CA ILE A 231 -17.08 2.08 2.27
C ILE A 231 -16.32 2.84 3.32
N ASN A 232 -16.25 2.26 4.52
CA ASN A 232 -15.40 2.80 5.58
C ASN A 232 -14.02 2.17 5.41
N MET A 233 -13.00 3.02 5.35
CA MET A 233 -11.60 2.62 5.25
C MET A 233 -10.80 3.36 6.31
N GLY A 234 -9.67 2.80 6.73
CA GLY A 234 -8.70 3.47 7.57
C GLY A 234 -8.00 4.61 6.84
N THR A 235 -6.68 4.65 6.95
CA THR A 235 -5.86 5.68 6.32
C THR A 235 -5.49 5.28 4.90
N LEU A 236 -5.64 6.23 3.97
CA LEU A 236 -5.05 6.15 2.62
C LEU A 236 -3.65 6.76 2.63
N GLY A 237 -2.67 6.22 1.92
CA GLY A 237 -1.36 6.85 1.85
C GLY A 237 -0.63 6.64 0.53
N GLY A 238 0.48 7.34 0.37
CA GLY A 238 1.32 7.32 -0.84
C GLY A 238 0.65 7.96 -2.06
N SER A 239 0.98 7.45 -3.25
CA SER A 239 0.56 7.97 -4.55
C SER A 239 -0.12 6.92 -5.41
N GLY A 240 -1.32 7.22 -5.88
CA GLY A 240 -2.03 6.31 -6.79
C GLY A 240 -3.44 6.76 -7.16
N THR A 241 -4.11 5.88 -7.90
CA THR A 241 -5.49 6.10 -8.34
C THR A 241 -6.42 5.12 -7.66
N ILE A 242 -7.54 5.65 -7.21
CA ILE A 242 -8.68 4.90 -6.72
C ILE A 242 -9.77 4.98 -7.79
N ILE A 243 -10.17 3.84 -8.33
CA ILE A 243 -11.14 3.81 -9.44
C ILE A 243 -12.26 2.83 -9.18
N ARG A 244 -13.39 3.07 -9.82
CA ARG A 244 -14.49 2.14 -9.89
C ARG A 244 -14.50 1.48 -11.26
N ASP A 245 -14.55 0.16 -11.27
CA ASP A 245 -14.74 -0.61 -12.49
C ASP A 245 -16.19 -0.50 -12.97
N GLY A 246 -16.42 -0.66 -14.27
CA GLY A 246 -17.76 -0.73 -14.86
C GLY A 246 -18.30 0.54 -15.52
N ASN A 247 -19.44 0.38 -16.20
CA ASN A 247 -20.05 1.41 -17.03
C ASN A 247 -20.95 2.34 -16.21
N ALA A 248 -20.84 3.62 -16.53
CA ALA A 248 -21.29 4.76 -15.77
C ALA A 248 -22.80 4.96 -15.57
N ASN A 249 -23.61 4.09 -16.14
CA ASN A 249 -24.95 4.47 -16.57
C ASN A 249 -26.07 4.09 -15.61
N GLY A 250 -25.76 3.70 -14.37
CA GLY A 250 -26.80 3.37 -13.39
C GLY A 250 -26.37 3.30 -11.92
N LEU A 251 -25.17 3.76 -11.59
CA LEU A 251 -24.59 3.49 -10.28
C LEU A 251 -24.91 4.61 -9.30
N ASN A 252 -25.30 4.20 -8.10
CA ASN A 252 -25.42 5.12 -6.97
C ASN A 252 -24.03 5.67 -6.61
N SER A 253 -24.00 6.78 -5.87
CA SER A 253 -22.76 7.30 -5.29
C SER A 253 -22.04 6.19 -4.54
N LEU A 254 -20.79 5.87 -4.90
CA LEU A 254 -19.90 5.22 -3.95
C LEU A 254 -19.14 6.32 -3.22
N THR A 255 -19.36 6.43 -1.91
CA THR A 255 -18.60 7.34 -1.05
C THR A 255 -17.62 6.52 -0.22
N ILE A 256 -16.35 6.90 -0.26
CA ILE A 256 -15.32 6.32 0.59
C ILE A 256 -15.14 7.23 1.80
N ASN A 257 -15.54 6.73 2.97
CA ASN A 257 -15.36 7.36 4.26
C ASN A 257 -13.99 6.94 4.81
N ASN A 258 -13.01 7.82 4.71
CA ASN A 258 -11.64 7.56 5.14
C ASN A 258 -11.40 8.12 6.55
N MET A 259 -10.66 7.38 7.36
CA MET A 259 -10.14 7.84 8.65
C MET A 259 -8.93 8.79 8.50
N GLY A 260 -8.58 9.17 7.27
CA GLY A 260 -7.51 10.13 6.99
C GLY A 260 -6.76 9.83 5.70
N ALA A 261 -5.79 10.69 5.39
CA ALA A 261 -4.78 10.45 4.38
C ALA A 261 -3.38 10.71 4.95
N ASP A 262 -2.44 9.80 4.74
CA ASP A 262 -1.04 9.92 5.16
C ASP A 262 -0.14 10.09 3.93
N MET A 263 -0.02 11.34 3.50
CA MET A 263 0.86 11.74 2.39
C MET A 263 2.14 12.44 2.91
N GLY A 264 2.18 12.84 4.19
CA GLY A 264 3.32 13.51 4.84
C GLY A 264 4.54 12.61 5.07
N ASN A 265 5.20 12.15 4.01
CA ASN A 265 6.33 11.23 4.05
C ASN A 265 7.69 11.88 3.75
N GLY A 266 7.73 13.21 3.67
CA GLY A 266 8.89 14.02 3.32
C GLY A 266 9.03 14.31 1.82
N ASN A 267 8.04 13.96 1.00
CA ASN A 267 8.02 14.23 -0.43
C ASN A 267 6.71 14.94 -0.82
N ALA A 268 6.77 16.23 -1.11
CA ALA A 268 5.61 17.05 -1.47
C ALA A 268 5.12 16.84 -2.92
N THR A 269 5.08 15.60 -3.40
CA THR A 269 4.61 15.27 -4.75
C THR A 269 3.62 14.12 -4.74
N ASP A 270 3.18 13.69 -3.57
CA ASP A 270 2.26 12.56 -3.49
C ASP A 270 0.87 12.94 -4.01
N SER A 271 0.24 12.03 -4.74
CA SER A 271 -1.08 12.28 -5.33
C SER A 271 -2.01 11.09 -5.18
N ILE A 272 -3.12 11.31 -4.49
CA ILE A 272 -4.24 10.38 -4.41
C ILE A 272 -5.36 10.92 -5.29
N ASN A 273 -5.68 10.19 -6.35
CA ASN A 273 -6.73 10.57 -7.29
C ASN A 273 -7.90 9.57 -7.23
N PHE A 274 -9.07 10.06 -6.85
CA PHE A 274 -10.35 9.35 -6.97
C PHE A 274 -10.91 9.59 -8.36
N GLY A 275 -10.86 8.55 -9.17
CA GLY A 275 -11.40 8.58 -10.52
C GLY A 275 -12.92 8.53 -10.55
N TRP A 276 -13.42 8.38 -11.77
CA TRP A 276 -14.84 8.33 -12.08
C TRP A 276 -15.60 7.31 -11.21
N GLY A 277 -16.81 7.65 -10.77
CA GLY A 277 -17.65 6.74 -10.00
C GLY A 277 -17.62 6.95 -8.48
N ILE A 278 -16.65 7.72 -7.96
CA ILE A 278 -16.31 7.71 -6.54
C ILE A 278 -16.30 9.13 -5.94
N ALA A 279 -16.94 9.28 -4.78
CA ALA A 279 -16.80 10.42 -3.89
C ALA A 279 -15.92 10.05 -2.68
N ALA A 280 -15.34 11.06 -2.04
CA ALA A 280 -14.51 10.86 -0.85
C ALA A 280 -15.02 11.74 0.30
N ALA A 281 -14.88 11.22 1.52
CA ALA A 281 -15.16 11.94 2.74
C ALA A 281 -14.09 11.65 3.79
N PHE A 282 -13.60 12.69 4.45
CA PHE A 282 -12.90 12.55 5.72
C PHE A 282 -13.92 12.59 6.84
N VAL A 283 -13.96 11.55 7.67
CA VAL A 283 -14.90 11.48 8.80
C VAL A 283 -14.38 12.32 9.97
N SER A 284 -15.25 12.66 10.93
CA SER A 284 -14.79 13.32 12.16
C SER A 284 -13.82 12.41 12.92
N GLY A 285 -12.74 13.02 13.45
CA GLY A 285 -11.62 12.29 14.03
C GLY A 285 -10.66 11.65 13.02
N ALA A 286 -10.86 11.88 11.71
CA ALA A 286 -9.85 11.54 10.71
C ALA A 286 -8.58 12.37 10.91
N SER A 287 -7.42 11.85 10.47
CA SER A 287 -6.16 12.59 10.50
C SER A 287 -5.52 12.60 9.11
N THR A 288 -5.38 13.78 8.54
CA THR A 288 -4.80 13.99 7.21
C THR A 288 -3.46 14.71 7.32
N SER A 289 -2.38 14.11 6.83
CA SER A 289 -1.04 14.69 6.72
C SER A 289 -0.70 14.96 5.25
N MET A 290 -0.15 16.14 4.98
CA MET A 290 0.32 16.55 3.65
C MET A 290 1.63 17.33 3.76
N ASP A 291 2.47 17.21 2.74
CA ASP A 291 3.69 17.97 2.59
C ASP A 291 3.57 19.01 1.47
N ILE A 292 4.25 20.13 1.68
CA ILE A 292 4.49 21.17 0.68
C ILE A 292 5.98 21.45 0.59
N SER A 293 6.46 21.84 -0.59
CA SER A 293 7.86 22.20 -0.80
C SER A 293 8.01 23.41 -1.70
N LYS A 294 9.17 24.04 -1.62
CA LYS A 294 9.56 25.14 -2.49
C LYS A 294 11.03 25.11 -2.82
N ASN A 295 11.34 25.26 -4.10
CA ASN A 295 12.70 25.40 -4.62
C ASN A 295 12.74 26.50 -5.71
N GLY A 296 13.16 27.69 -5.32
CA GLY A 296 13.11 28.90 -6.13
C GLY A 296 11.68 29.29 -6.47
N ALA A 297 11.33 29.17 -7.76
CA ALA A 297 9.98 29.42 -8.28
C ALA A 297 9.15 28.14 -8.41
N GLN A 298 9.74 26.96 -8.19
CA GLN A 298 9.02 25.70 -8.20
C GLN A 298 8.36 25.52 -6.84
N ILE A 299 7.05 25.24 -6.88
CA ILE A 299 6.24 24.88 -5.73
C ILE A 299 5.74 23.46 -6.02
N GLU A 300 5.85 22.60 -5.02
CA GLU A 300 5.30 21.25 -5.06
C GLU A 300 4.43 21.05 -3.81
N GLN A 301 3.42 20.20 -3.96
CA GLN A 301 2.50 19.86 -2.89
C GLN A 301 1.98 18.45 -3.09
N ASP A 302 1.62 17.81 -1.99
CA ASP A 302 0.74 16.66 -2.06
C ASP A 302 -0.66 17.08 -2.51
N GLN A 303 -1.35 16.18 -3.20
CA GLN A 303 -2.67 16.43 -3.75
C GLN A 303 -3.64 15.29 -3.48
N PHE A 304 -4.81 15.64 -2.95
CA PHE A 304 -5.95 14.76 -2.82
C PHE A 304 -7.06 15.21 -3.77
N THR A 305 -7.25 14.46 -4.85
CA THR A 305 -8.12 14.84 -5.97
C THR A 305 -9.34 13.94 -6.07
N VAL A 306 -10.51 14.55 -6.29
CA VAL A 306 -11.73 13.84 -6.68
C VAL A 306 -12.10 14.29 -8.09
N ASP A 307 -11.79 13.48 -9.10
CA ASP A 307 -11.86 13.87 -10.52
C ASP A 307 -13.23 13.59 -11.15
N TRP A 308 -14.28 14.24 -10.60
CA TRP A 308 -15.63 14.18 -11.18
C TRP A 308 -16.48 15.42 -10.84
N GLU A 309 -16.80 16.21 -11.87
CA GLU A 309 -17.58 17.48 -11.85
C GLU A 309 -18.86 17.54 -11.00
N SER A 310 -19.44 16.40 -10.57
CA SER A 310 -20.67 16.36 -9.76
C SER A 310 -20.47 15.83 -8.34
N ARG A 311 -19.26 15.42 -7.98
CA ARG A 311 -18.95 14.83 -6.68
C ARG A 311 -18.05 15.74 -5.89
N ALA A 312 -18.40 15.90 -4.63
CA ALA A 312 -17.69 16.75 -3.71
C ALA A 312 -16.82 15.93 -2.77
N LEU A 313 -15.70 16.52 -2.34
CA LEU A 313 -14.91 16.03 -1.22
C LEU A 313 -15.53 16.59 0.07
N THR A 314 -15.99 15.72 0.96
CA THR A 314 -16.44 16.16 2.29
C THR A 314 -15.28 16.19 3.26
N LEU A 315 -14.99 17.36 3.82
CA LEU A 315 -13.94 17.58 4.81
C LEU A 315 -14.46 17.31 6.23
N GLY A 316 -13.58 16.78 7.06
CA GLY A 316 -13.78 16.49 8.48
C GLY A 316 -12.46 16.05 9.11
N GLY A 317 -12.41 15.95 10.45
CA GLY A 317 -11.18 15.58 11.16
C GLY A 317 -10.09 16.65 11.08
N ASP A 318 -8.84 16.27 11.34
CA ASP A 318 -7.72 17.19 11.45
C ASP A 318 -6.85 17.19 10.18
N LEU A 319 -6.43 18.37 9.73
CA LEU A 319 -5.43 18.56 8.67
C LEU A 319 -4.11 19.04 9.28
N THR A 320 -3.00 18.37 8.96
CA THR A 320 -1.64 18.82 9.23
C THR A 320 -0.88 18.97 7.94
N VAL A 321 -0.40 20.18 7.66
CA VAL A 321 0.49 20.48 6.54
C VAL A 321 1.90 20.71 7.08
N SER A 322 2.90 20.12 6.44
CA SER A 322 4.32 20.30 6.79
C SER A 322 5.10 20.87 5.61
N LEU A 323 6.06 21.73 5.90
CA LEU A 323 7.01 22.20 4.90
C LEU A 323 8.20 21.22 4.86
N THR A 324 8.46 20.62 3.70
CA THR A 324 9.55 19.65 3.53
C THR A 324 10.89 20.26 3.93
N ALA A 325 11.72 19.49 4.64
CA ALA A 325 13.02 19.95 5.10
C ALA A 325 13.92 20.38 3.93
N GLY A 326 14.57 21.54 4.08
CA GLY A 326 15.42 22.12 3.03
C GLY A 326 14.68 22.94 1.98
N SER A 327 13.35 23.09 2.09
CA SER A 327 12.59 24.03 1.25
C SER A 327 13.04 25.46 1.48
N ASP A 328 12.94 26.27 0.43
CA ASP A 328 13.14 27.71 0.52
C ASP A 328 12.08 28.39 1.39
N ALA A 329 12.41 29.57 1.89
CA ALA A 329 11.47 30.40 2.62
C ALA A 329 10.23 30.74 1.77
N LEU A 330 9.06 30.49 2.35
CA LEU A 330 7.80 30.89 1.73
C LEU A 330 7.65 32.42 1.77
N MET A 331 7.06 32.97 0.71
CA MET A 331 6.85 34.40 0.49
C MET A 331 5.40 34.69 0.11
N VAL A 332 5.00 35.96 0.23
CA VAL A 332 3.63 36.39 -0.12
C VAL A 332 3.29 35.96 -1.56
N GLY A 333 2.13 35.35 -1.73
CA GLY A 333 1.61 34.88 -3.01
C GLY A 333 1.95 33.42 -3.33
N ASP A 334 2.85 32.77 -2.58
CA ASP A 334 3.03 31.32 -2.70
C ASP A 334 1.71 30.63 -2.39
N THR A 335 1.31 29.72 -3.28
CA THR A 335 -0.02 29.10 -3.29
C THR A 335 0.13 27.60 -3.54
N PHE A 336 -0.57 26.79 -2.75
CA PHE A 336 -0.50 25.32 -2.78
C PHE A 336 -1.91 24.77 -2.92
N ASP A 337 -2.12 23.92 -3.92
CA ASP A 337 -3.41 23.32 -4.22
C ASP A 337 -3.49 21.89 -3.66
N LEU A 338 -4.01 21.75 -2.44
CA LEU A 338 -3.97 20.52 -1.65
C LEU A 338 -5.12 19.57 -1.98
N PHE A 339 -6.28 20.15 -2.26
CA PHE A 339 -7.49 19.42 -2.59
C PHE A 339 -8.07 19.98 -3.88
N SER A 340 -8.68 19.13 -4.69
CA SER A 340 -9.38 19.59 -5.88
C SER A 340 -10.84 19.17 -5.88
N ASN A 341 -11.65 19.91 -6.65
CA ASN A 341 -13.11 19.82 -6.77
C ASN A 341 -13.90 20.53 -5.64
N THR A 342 -15.22 20.48 -5.73
CA THR A 342 -16.13 21.12 -4.77
C THR A 342 -15.90 20.53 -3.38
N LEU A 343 -15.62 21.39 -2.42
CA LEU A 343 -15.49 20.99 -1.03
C LEU A 343 -16.82 21.12 -0.30
N LEU A 344 -17.11 20.18 0.58
CA LEU A 344 -18.20 20.24 1.56
C LEU A 344 -17.61 20.15 2.97
N GLY A 345 -18.32 20.67 3.97
CA GLY A 345 -17.85 20.64 5.35
C GLY A 345 -16.63 21.51 5.61
N SER A 346 -15.87 21.16 6.64
CA SER A 346 -14.62 21.81 7.06
C SER A 346 -13.82 20.85 7.92
N PHE A 347 -12.50 21.04 8.00
CA PHE A 347 -11.69 20.36 9.01
C PHE A 347 -12.09 20.81 10.43
N ASP A 348 -12.00 19.88 11.39
CA ASP A 348 -12.16 20.11 12.82
C ASP A 348 -11.00 20.95 13.36
N SER A 349 -9.77 20.72 12.87
CA SER A 349 -8.60 21.58 13.11
C SER A 349 -7.63 21.59 11.93
N ILE A 350 -6.84 22.67 11.82
CA ILE A 350 -5.85 22.87 10.77
C ILE A 350 -4.53 23.29 11.42
N SER A 351 -3.48 22.49 11.23
CA SER A 351 -2.11 22.76 11.66
C SER A 351 -1.25 23.06 10.44
N MET A 352 -0.61 24.23 10.43
CA MET A 352 0.19 24.73 9.32
C MET A 352 1.66 24.91 9.73
N PRO A 353 2.61 24.83 8.78
CA PRO A 353 4.00 25.07 9.10
C PRO A 353 4.21 26.54 9.47
N GLN A 354 5.13 26.78 10.40
CA GLN A 354 5.43 28.14 10.86
C GLN A 354 6.02 28.97 9.72
N LEU A 355 5.48 30.17 9.53
CA LEU A 355 5.99 31.16 8.57
C LEU A 355 6.95 32.16 9.24
N HIS A 356 7.71 32.88 8.42
CA HIS A 356 8.50 34.03 8.88
C HIS A 356 7.59 35.15 9.42
N SER A 357 8.12 35.97 10.32
CA SER A 357 7.39 37.11 10.89
C SER A 357 6.85 38.05 9.81
N GLY A 358 5.59 38.49 9.95
CA GLY A 358 4.92 39.35 8.99
C GLY A 358 4.12 38.59 7.92
N LEU A 359 4.10 37.26 7.96
CA LEU A 359 3.33 36.40 7.06
C LEU A 359 2.32 35.55 7.85
N SER A 360 1.18 35.25 7.20
CA SER A 360 0.17 34.32 7.71
C SER A 360 -0.36 33.45 6.58
N TRP A 361 -0.92 32.29 6.94
CA TRP A 361 -1.66 31.45 6.01
C TRP A 361 -3.08 31.97 5.80
N ASP A 362 -3.52 32.02 4.54
CA ASP A 362 -4.92 32.07 4.16
C ASP A 362 -5.40 30.65 3.88
N THR A 363 -6.35 30.20 4.70
CA THR A 363 -6.97 28.87 4.61
C THR A 363 -8.48 28.98 4.34
N SER A 364 -8.95 30.14 3.88
CA SER A 364 -10.39 30.37 3.65
C SER A 364 -10.98 29.45 2.58
N ASP A 365 -10.15 28.98 1.64
CA ASP A 365 -10.53 28.02 0.60
C ASP A 365 -10.54 26.55 1.07
N LEU A 366 -10.20 26.27 2.34
CA LEU A 366 -10.32 24.94 2.97
C LEU A 366 -11.66 24.73 3.71
N ALA A 367 -12.75 25.21 3.11
CA ALA A 367 -14.11 25.09 3.64
C ALA A 367 -15.11 24.81 2.52
N ALA A 368 -16.36 24.54 2.88
CA ALA A 368 -17.44 24.27 1.94
C ALA A 368 -17.54 25.35 0.84
N GLY A 369 -17.45 24.93 -0.43
CA GLY A 369 -17.46 25.80 -1.60
C GLY A 369 -16.12 26.44 -1.97
N GLY A 370 -15.07 26.25 -1.17
CA GLY A 370 -13.70 26.67 -1.48
C GLY A 370 -13.03 25.78 -2.53
N THR A 371 -11.85 26.19 -2.98
CA THR A 371 -11.09 25.50 -4.04
C THR A 371 -10.09 24.47 -3.54
N GLY A 372 -9.85 24.37 -2.22
CA GLY A 372 -8.85 23.44 -1.66
C GLY A 372 -7.43 23.98 -1.62
N THR A 373 -7.31 25.29 -1.85
CA THR A 373 -6.05 25.99 -1.97
C THR A 373 -5.68 26.68 -0.66
N ILE A 374 -4.37 26.80 -0.38
CA ILE A 374 -3.83 27.64 0.68
C ILE A 374 -2.84 28.64 0.11
N THR A 375 -2.80 29.85 0.67
CA THR A 375 -1.93 30.92 0.18
C THR A 375 -1.21 31.61 1.31
N VAL A 376 0.04 32.00 1.09
CA VAL A 376 0.81 32.84 2.01
C VAL A 376 0.43 34.30 1.77
N ILE A 377 -0.08 34.97 2.80
CA ILE A 377 -0.49 36.38 2.77
C ILE A 377 0.29 37.20 3.81
N PRO A 378 0.35 38.54 3.69
CA PRO A 378 0.88 39.38 4.76
C PRO A 378 0.00 39.27 6.02
N GLU A 379 0.61 39.38 7.20
CA GLU A 379 -0.13 39.44 8.46
C GLU A 379 -1.23 40.54 8.38
N PRO A 380 -2.48 40.26 8.79
CA PRO A 380 -3.60 41.19 8.64
C PRO A 380 -3.34 42.58 9.26
N ALA A 381 -2.58 42.63 10.35
CA ALA A 381 -2.19 43.88 11.02
C ALA A 381 -1.37 44.80 10.10
N THR A 382 -0.50 44.24 9.26
CA THR A 382 0.32 45.00 8.32
C THR A 382 -0.55 45.69 7.27
N ILE A 383 -1.59 45.01 6.77
CA ILE A 383 -2.54 45.57 5.81
C ILE A 383 -3.34 46.71 6.47
N GLY A 384 -3.81 46.51 7.70
CA GLY A 384 -4.51 47.54 8.47
C GLY A 384 -3.65 48.80 8.68
N LEU A 385 -2.37 48.61 8.98
CA LEU A 385 -1.42 49.70 9.19
C LEU A 385 -1.14 50.48 7.88
N ILE A 386 -0.93 49.78 6.77
CA ILE A 386 -0.77 50.39 5.44
C ILE A 386 -2.03 51.16 5.04
N GLY A 387 -3.22 50.59 5.30
CA GLY A 387 -4.49 51.26 5.07
C GLY A 387 -4.62 52.54 5.89
N ALA A 388 -4.32 52.50 7.19
CA ALA A 388 -4.42 53.65 8.08
C ALA A 388 -3.42 54.76 7.74
N PHE A 389 -2.14 54.43 7.50
CA PHE A 389 -1.13 55.43 7.15
C PHE A 389 -1.23 55.91 5.69
N GLY A 390 -1.54 55.01 4.75
CA GLY A 390 -1.71 55.33 3.34
C GLY A 390 -2.91 56.24 3.10
N SER A 391 -4.05 55.95 3.73
CA SER A 391 -5.22 56.85 3.68
C SER A 391 -4.97 58.14 4.45
N GLY A 392 -4.34 58.08 5.62
CA GLY A 392 -4.00 59.27 6.43
C GLY A 392 -3.13 60.28 5.66
N LEU A 393 -2.11 59.82 4.91
CA LEU A 393 -1.27 60.67 4.07
C LEU A 393 -2.04 61.33 2.91
N LEU A 394 -3.00 60.62 2.31
CA LEU A 394 -3.88 61.18 1.28
C LEU A 394 -4.81 62.26 1.86
N PHE A 395 -5.33 62.07 3.08
CA PHE A 395 -6.14 63.08 3.76
C PHE A 395 -5.34 64.32 4.17
N ILE A 396 -4.08 64.16 4.59
CA ILE A 396 -3.21 65.31 4.92
C ILE A 396 -2.92 66.16 3.67
N ARG A 397 -2.68 65.53 2.50
CA ARG A 397 -2.39 66.26 1.27
C ARG A 397 -3.54 67.14 0.79
N ARG A 398 -4.79 66.71 1.00
CA ARG A 398 -5.99 67.48 0.64
C ARG A 398 -6.20 68.72 1.53
N ARG A 399 -5.68 68.72 2.77
CA ARG A 399 -5.84 69.83 3.71
C ARG A 399 -4.84 70.99 3.48
N PHE A 400 -3.75 70.75 2.76
CA PHE A 400 -2.72 71.76 2.48
C PHE A 400 -2.76 72.35 1.05
N MET A 401 -3.83 72.09 0.28
CA MET A 401 -4.04 72.63 -1.08
C MET A 401 -5.24 73.59 -1.20
N ILE A 402 -5.75 74.10 -0.07
CA ILE A 402 -6.70 75.22 0.02
C ILE A 402 -6.01 76.31 0.83
#